data_AF-A0A966TKX6-F1
#
_entry.id   AF-A0A966TKX6-F1
#
_cell.length_a   1.000
_cell.length_b   1.000
_cell.length_c   1.000
_cell.angle_alpha   90.00
_cell.angle_beta   90.00
_cell.angle_gamma   90.00
#
_symmetry.space_group_name_H-M   'P 1'
#
loop_
_entity.id
_entity.type
_entity.pdbx_description
1 polymer ?
#
loop_
_entity_poly.entity_id
_entity_poly.type
_entity_poly.pdbx_seq_one_letter_code
_entity_poly.pdbx_strand_id
1 'polypeptide(L)'
;MALGIPTSNILQPGNISIAGGVTRQLVSDLQLLTPQYYKNYVEKYGSEDFTWWLATYAGMEEVKNRDYFWFENRGKLITGIQSAANVAASAGATITLTLAAGYHYNSGTQAPLRPGETVRVASTNVEGQILAITGTTPNAFTFTVRPKISTESLASAGSGSFLATDTLIFGGIMDAGEASNTNQPMIQLDEKYTNTITEMRETFSATDLAEMTEVYYTGGFSGDVPAGGAQAGTSLFTLKGLVKSNIRFKDDVEMKLMRGNIVNNSGLSTSTSVGSEGIIPKVLADGETVGYTPGNLDIAKIHEITRIMDVNGCVSENLWLQDIFQNQNFSDGLFAAYPAGAWVWGSNEKSEEAAINYGCKSNS
;
A
#
# COMPACT_ATOMS: atom_id res chain seq x y z
N MET A 1 -10.65 -6.66 -20.70
CA MET A 1 -9.94 -7.77 -20.02
C MET A 1 -8.49 -7.68 -20.45
N ALA A 2 -7.59 -7.24 -19.57
CA ALA A 2 -6.17 -7.19 -19.91
C ALA A 2 -5.69 -8.63 -20.14
N LEU A 3 -5.14 -8.91 -21.33
CA LEU A 3 -4.43 -10.16 -21.58
C LEU A 3 -3.21 -10.16 -20.65
N GLY A 4 -3.20 -11.04 -19.67
CA GLY A 4 -2.04 -11.24 -18.79
C GLY A 4 -0.78 -11.52 -19.61
N ILE A 5 0.40 -11.29 -19.01
CA ILE A 5 1.68 -11.53 -19.67
C ILE A 5 1.68 -12.96 -20.27
N PRO A 6 1.93 -13.13 -21.58
CA PRO A 6 1.97 -14.44 -22.20
C PRO A 6 3.03 -15.32 -21.54
N THR A 7 2.60 -16.33 -20.79
CA THR A 7 3.50 -17.20 -20.01
C THR A 7 4.44 -18.02 -20.89
N SER A 8 4.10 -18.20 -22.17
CA SER A 8 4.95 -18.86 -23.17
C SER A 8 6.28 -18.14 -23.43
N ASN A 9 6.36 -16.84 -23.12
CA ASN A 9 7.57 -16.04 -23.30
C ASN A 9 8.43 -15.95 -22.02
N ILE A 10 7.93 -16.50 -20.91
CA ILE A 10 8.68 -16.59 -19.65
C ILE A 10 9.50 -17.88 -19.71
N LEU A 11 10.82 -17.75 -19.80
CA LEU A 11 11.72 -18.90 -19.87
C LEU A 11 11.66 -19.70 -18.56
N GLN A 12 11.23 -20.96 -18.61
CA GLN A 12 11.16 -21.85 -17.44
C GLN A 12 11.79 -23.23 -17.77
N PRO A 13 12.56 -23.85 -16.85
CA PRO A 13 12.99 -23.31 -15.55
C PRO A 13 14.21 -22.39 -15.68
N GLY A 14 14.21 -21.26 -14.95
CA GLY A 14 15.39 -20.41 -14.80
C GLY A 14 16.39 -20.92 -13.75
N ASN A 15 15.92 -21.72 -12.78
CA ASN A 15 16.71 -22.29 -11.70
C ASN A 15 16.22 -23.71 -11.39
N ILE A 16 17.10 -24.55 -10.83
CA ILE A 16 16.78 -25.93 -10.42
C ILE A 16 17.21 -26.17 -8.97
N SER A 17 16.47 -26.99 -8.23
CA SER A 17 16.81 -27.45 -6.89
C SER A 17 17.27 -28.91 -6.93
N ILE A 18 18.42 -29.21 -6.29
CA ILE A 18 19.01 -30.55 -6.28
C ILE A 18 19.32 -30.97 -4.85
N ALA A 19 18.71 -32.06 -4.42
CA ALA A 19 18.98 -32.66 -3.11
C ALA A 19 20.42 -33.17 -3.04
N GLY A 20 21.17 -32.74 -2.02
CA GLY A 20 22.58 -33.09 -1.84
C GLY A 20 23.58 -32.16 -2.55
N GLY A 21 23.10 -31.08 -3.16
CA GLY A 21 23.95 -30.08 -3.82
C GLY A 21 24.31 -30.42 -5.27
N VAL A 22 25.08 -29.53 -5.91
CA VAL A 22 25.46 -29.70 -7.32
C VAL A 22 26.43 -30.87 -7.51
N THR A 23 26.11 -31.76 -8.46
CA THR A 23 26.93 -32.93 -8.80
C THR A 23 27.82 -32.66 -10.01
N ARG A 24 28.93 -33.40 -10.12
CA ARG A 24 29.82 -33.38 -11.30
C ARG A 24 29.06 -33.66 -12.60
N GLN A 25 28.07 -34.56 -12.57
CA GLN A 25 27.27 -34.91 -13.74
C GLN A 25 26.55 -33.68 -14.30
N LEU A 26 25.94 -32.85 -13.44
CA LEU A 26 25.29 -31.61 -13.88
C LEU A 26 26.29 -30.59 -14.45
N VAL A 27 27.42 -30.37 -13.76
CA VAL A 27 28.47 -29.44 -14.24
C VAL A 27 29.00 -29.91 -15.60
N SER A 28 29.14 -31.23 -15.77
CA SER A 28 29.47 -31.84 -17.04
C SER A 28 28.35 -31.66 -18.05
N ASP A 29 27.09 -32.04 -17.80
CA ASP A 29 25.97 -32.00 -18.75
C ASP A 29 25.62 -30.57 -19.22
N LEU A 30 25.90 -29.56 -18.40
CA LEU A 30 25.87 -28.15 -18.81
C LEU A 30 26.93 -27.80 -19.88
N GLN A 31 27.76 -28.77 -20.29
CA GLN A 31 28.87 -28.75 -21.26
C GLN A 31 29.11 -27.37 -21.88
N LEU A 32 29.73 -26.49 -21.09
CA LEU A 32 30.43 -25.26 -21.52
C LEU A 32 31.73 -25.61 -22.27
N LEU A 33 31.76 -26.75 -22.95
CA LEU A 33 32.93 -27.44 -23.54
C LEU A 33 33.00 -27.26 -25.07
N THR A 34 32.38 -26.22 -25.63
CA THR A 34 32.50 -25.88 -27.07
C THR A 34 33.39 -24.66 -27.31
N PRO A 35 34.10 -24.59 -28.46
CA PRO A 35 35.24 -23.69 -28.62
C PRO A 35 34.86 -22.24 -28.93
N GLN A 36 35.42 -21.31 -28.15
CA GLN A 36 36.08 -20.05 -28.57
C GLN A 36 35.30 -18.95 -29.33
N TYR A 37 34.08 -18.57 -28.95
CA TYR A 37 33.55 -17.28 -29.49
C TYR A 37 33.22 -16.20 -28.47
N TYR A 38 33.07 -16.52 -27.18
CA TYR A 38 32.75 -15.51 -26.18
C TYR A 38 33.61 -15.68 -24.93
N LYS A 39 34.42 -14.65 -24.63
CA LYS A 39 35.33 -14.62 -23.48
C LYS A 39 34.60 -14.37 -22.15
N ASN A 40 33.37 -13.87 -22.19
CA ASN A 40 32.63 -13.40 -21.01
C ASN A 40 31.27 -14.11 -20.91
N TYR A 41 30.88 -14.45 -19.69
CA TYR A 41 29.50 -14.85 -19.38
C TYR A 41 28.58 -13.63 -19.53
N VAL A 42 27.39 -13.80 -20.13
CA VAL A 42 26.42 -12.70 -20.36
C VAL A 42 25.08 -13.09 -19.75
N GLU A 43 24.54 -12.22 -18.91
CA GLU A 43 23.20 -12.35 -18.33
C GLU A 43 22.15 -11.89 -19.34
N LYS A 44 21.17 -12.74 -19.66
CA LYS A 44 20.18 -12.46 -20.71
C LYS A 44 19.28 -11.26 -20.39
N TYR A 45 19.06 -10.98 -19.10
CA TYR A 45 18.13 -9.97 -18.62
C TYR A 45 18.82 -8.79 -17.91
N GLY A 46 20.15 -8.68 -17.99
CA GLY A 46 20.92 -7.67 -17.26
C GLY A 46 21.08 -8.02 -15.78
N SER A 47 21.46 -7.03 -14.96
CA SER A 47 21.63 -7.18 -13.51
C SER A 47 20.32 -7.62 -12.86
N GLU A 48 20.37 -8.76 -12.18
CA GLU A 48 19.23 -9.35 -11.47
C GLU A 48 19.05 -8.77 -10.05
N ASP A 49 19.90 -7.85 -9.60
CA ASP A 49 19.81 -7.24 -8.25
C ASP A 49 18.64 -6.24 -8.17
N PHE A 50 17.60 -6.58 -7.41
CA PHE A 50 16.47 -5.70 -7.13
C PHE A 50 16.80 -4.82 -5.91
N THR A 51 17.03 -3.51 -6.13
CA THR A 51 17.48 -2.60 -5.05
C THR A 51 16.32 -2.00 -4.24
N TRP A 52 16.62 -1.66 -2.98
CA TRP A 52 15.75 -1.77 -1.82
C TRP A 52 14.82 -0.56 -1.58
N TRP A 53 13.51 -0.79 -1.61
CA TRP A 53 12.50 0.22 -1.27
C TRP A 53 12.67 0.73 0.16
N LEU A 54 12.98 -0.16 1.12
CA LEU A 54 13.16 0.21 2.53
C LEU A 54 14.38 1.10 2.78
N ALA A 55 15.44 0.99 1.96
CA ALA A 55 16.63 1.83 2.09
C ALA A 55 16.34 3.30 1.72
N THR A 56 15.27 3.54 0.94
CA THR A 56 14.85 4.89 0.52
C THR A 56 14.24 5.68 1.68
N TYR A 57 13.71 5.01 2.71
CA TYR A 57 12.95 5.64 3.80
C TYR A 57 13.66 5.65 5.15
N ALA A 58 14.94 5.27 5.23
CA ALA A 58 15.76 5.34 6.44
C ALA A 58 15.14 4.70 7.71
N GLY A 59 14.15 3.81 7.56
CA GLY A 59 13.38 3.20 8.66
C GLY A 59 13.89 1.84 9.11
N MET A 60 15.19 1.58 8.97
CA MET A 60 15.79 0.31 9.39
C MET A 60 16.26 0.42 10.84
N GLU A 61 15.34 0.21 11.77
CA GLU A 61 15.67 0.13 13.20
C GLU A 61 15.89 -1.33 13.62
N GLU A 62 16.92 -1.56 14.44
CA GLU A 62 17.22 -2.90 14.95
C GLU A 62 16.24 -3.28 16.06
N VAL A 63 15.40 -4.30 15.79
CA VAL A 63 14.56 -4.92 16.82
C VAL A 63 15.26 -6.16 17.35
N LYS A 64 15.54 -6.16 18.67
CA LYS A 64 16.23 -7.28 19.36
C LYS A 64 15.30 -8.40 19.84
N ASN A 65 14.00 -8.27 19.57
CA ASN A 65 12.96 -9.19 20.03
C ASN A 65 12.17 -9.73 18.84
N ARG A 66 11.52 -10.90 19.02
CA ARG A 66 10.75 -11.56 17.95
C ARG A 66 9.52 -10.77 17.53
N ASP A 67 8.92 -10.08 18.48
CA ASP A 67 7.72 -9.29 18.28
C ASP A 67 8.09 -7.81 18.45
N TYR A 68 7.61 -6.97 17.54
CA TYR A 68 7.70 -5.52 17.67
C TYR A 68 6.32 -4.89 17.59
N PHE A 69 6.22 -3.69 18.14
CA PHE A 69 4.99 -2.93 18.16
C PHE A 69 5.28 -1.46 17.89
N TRP A 70 4.30 -0.80 17.32
CA TRP A 70 4.29 0.64 17.14
C TRP A 70 2.89 1.16 17.46
N PHE A 71 2.82 2.45 17.74
CA PHE A 71 1.56 3.14 17.96
C PHE A 71 1.32 4.06 16.78
N GLU A 72 0.10 4.01 16.25
CA GLU A 72 -0.37 4.98 15.28
C GLU A 72 -1.56 5.72 15.87
N ASN A 73 -1.65 7.00 15.58
CA ASN A 73 -2.81 7.79 15.94
C ASN A 73 -3.96 7.40 15.00
N ARG A 74 -5.08 6.91 15.54
CA ARG A 74 -6.30 6.63 14.74
C ARG A 74 -7.06 7.89 14.34
N GLY A 75 -6.69 9.03 14.92
CA GLY A 75 -7.36 10.30 14.75
C GLY A 75 -7.22 10.83 13.33
N LYS A 76 -8.28 10.64 12.53
CA LYS A 76 -8.50 11.46 11.33
C LYS A 76 -8.53 12.93 11.73
N LEU A 77 -8.00 13.81 10.88
CA LEU A 77 -8.02 15.26 11.10
C LEU A 77 -9.45 15.77 11.37
N ILE A 78 -10.42 15.16 10.69
CA ILE A 78 -11.85 15.42 10.87
C ILE A 78 -12.56 14.10 11.13
N THR A 79 -13.32 14.03 12.24
CA THR A 79 -14.09 12.83 12.59
C THR A 79 -15.32 12.70 11.69
N GLY A 80 -15.64 11.48 11.27
CA GLY A 80 -16.86 11.16 10.54
C GLY A 80 -17.54 9.93 11.12
N ILE A 81 -18.86 9.85 10.99
CA ILE A 81 -19.67 8.71 11.43
C ILE A 81 -20.65 8.29 10.35
N GLN A 82 -21.08 7.02 10.38
CA GLN A 82 -22.13 6.50 9.51
C GLN A 82 -23.29 5.92 10.31
N SER A 83 -24.44 5.80 9.66
CA SER A 83 -25.60 5.13 10.24
C SER A 83 -25.57 3.63 9.97
N ALA A 84 -26.10 2.83 10.89
CA ALA A 84 -26.20 1.38 10.74
C ALA A 84 -27.23 0.95 9.67
N ALA A 85 -28.16 1.83 9.31
CA ALA A 85 -29.22 1.57 8.34
C ALA A 85 -29.65 2.86 7.64
N ASN A 86 -30.36 2.71 6.52
CA ASN A 86 -30.96 3.83 5.79
C ASN A 86 -32.11 4.41 6.61
N VAL A 87 -32.18 5.75 6.70
CA VAL A 87 -33.23 6.45 7.45
C VAL A 87 -33.88 7.50 6.56
N ALA A 88 -35.21 7.45 6.45
CA ALA A 88 -35.97 8.43 5.67
C ALA A 88 -35.72 9.84 6.18
N ALA A 89 -35.48 10.77 5.26
CA ALA A 89 -35.15 12.16 5.58
C ALA A 89 -36.00 13.11 4.73
N SER A 90 -36.69 14.03 5.39
CA SER A 90 -37.49 15.08 4.75
C SER A 90 -37.01 16.46 5.19
N ALA A 91 -37.36 17.47 4.39
CA ALA A 91 -36.93 18.85 4.64
C ALA A 91 -37.32 19.32 6.05
N GLY A 92 -36.34 19.83 6.79
CA GLY A 92 -36.51 20.37 8.16
C GLY A 92 -36.84 19.34 9.24
N ALA A 93 -36.98 18.05 8.92
CA ALA A 93 -37.36 17.02 9.87
C ALA A 93 -36.19 16.55 10.74
N THR A 94 -36.47 16.20 11.99
CA THR A 94 -35.52 15.45 12.83
C THR A 94 -35.52 13.99 12.41
N ILE A 95 -34.33 13.45 12.18
CA ILE A 95 -34.12 12.02 11.93
C ILE A 95 -33.47 11.37 13.15
N THR A 96 -33.81 10.11 13.40
CA THR A 96 -33.16 9.28 14.42
C THR A 96 -32.26 8.28 13.73
N LEU A 97 -30.97 8.31 14.07
CA LEU A 97 -29.94 7.46 13.49
C LEU A 97 -29.41 6.50 14.56
N THR A 98 -29.12 5.28 14.15
CA THR A 98 -28.33 4.33 14.93
C THR A 98 -26.91 4.37 14.41
N LEU A 99 -25.91 4.55 15.28
CA LEU A 99 -24.50 4.57 14.92
C LEU A 99 -24.06 3.20 14.39
N ALA A 100 -23.31 3.17 13.28
CA ALA A 100 -22.77 1.93 12.75
C ALA A 100 -21.74 1.29 13.71
N ALA A 101 -21.66 -0.05 13.70
CA ALA A 101 -20.87 -0.81 14.67
C ALA A 101 -19.39 -0.41 14.71
N GLY A 102 -18.77 -0.13 13.55
CA GLY A 102 -17.36 0.25 13.43
C GLY A 102 -16.98 1.59 14.06
N TYR A 103 -17.94 2.40 14.50
CA TYR A 103 -17.69 3.70 15.13
C TYR A 103 -17.83 3.67 16.67
N HIS A 104 -17.93 2.49 17.26
CA HIS A 104 -17.90 2.33 18.71
C HIS A 104 -16.52 1.87 19.18
N TYR A 105 -16.17 2.25 20.41
CA TYR A 105 -14.96 1.82 21.10
C TYR A 105 -15.30 1.09 22.41
N ASN A 106 -14.31 0.37 22.96
CA ASN A 106 -14.41 -0.36 24.23
C ASN A 106 -15.65 -1.27 24.31
N SER A 107 -15.72 -2.26 23.40
CA SER A 107 -16.82 -3.23 23.30
C SER A 107 -18.21 -2.60 23.11
N GLY A 108 -18.27 -1.45 22.45
CA GLY A 108 -19.53 -0.80 22.10
C GLY A 108 -20.01 0.27 23.08
N THR A 109 -19.28 0.51 24.18
CA THR A 109 -19.73 1.36 25.29
C THR A 109 -19.37 2.84 25.13
N GLN A 110 -18.49 3.16 24.19
CA GLN A 110 -18.02 4.52 23.93
C GLN A 110 -18.18 4.86 22.45
N ALA A 111 -18.50 6.13 22.15
CA ALA A 111 -18.72 6.62 20.80
C ALA A 111 -18.27 8.08 20.67
N PRO A 112 -17.90 8.57 19.48
CA PRO A 112 -17.50 9.96 19.26
C PRO A 112 -18.67 10.95 19.27
N LEU A 113 -19.88 10.54 19.66
CA LEU A 113 -21.09 11.37 19.61
C LEU A 113 -21.10 12.41 20.74
N ARG A 114 -21.42 13.66 20.42
CA ARG A 114 -21.69 14.71 21.40
C ARG A 114 -22.91 15.55 21.01
N PRO A 115 -23.83 15.87 21.95
CA PRO A 115 -24.92 16.80 21.68
C PRO A 115 -24.39 18.18 21.30
N GLY A 116 -25.09 18.86 20.39
CA GLY A 116 -24.72 20.16 19.87
C GLY A 116 -23.71 20.12 18.71
N GLU A 117 -23.20 18.94 18.34
CA GLU A 117 -22.27 18.81 17.22
C GLU A 117 -22.92 19.19 15.90
N THR A 118 -22.27 20.08 15.16
CA THR A 118 -22.61 20.32 13.76
C THR A 118 -22.08 19.17 12.93
N VAL A 119 -22.95 18.58 12.12
CA VAL A 119 -22.61 17.50 11.19
C VAL A 119 -22.94 17.92 9.77
N ARG A 120 -22.15 17.46 8.82
CA ARG A 120 -22.37 17.70 7.39
C ARG A 120 -22.51 16.37 6.66
N VAL A 121 -23.53 16.25 5.82
CA VAL A 121 -23.68 15.09 4.92
C VAL A 121 -22.59 15.16 3.85
N ALA A 122 -21.73 14.15 3.75
CA ALA A 122 -20.57 14.16 2.85
C ALA A 122 -20.97 14.31 1.38
N SER A 123 -22.08 13.69 0.97
CA SER A 123 -22.52 13.71 -0.44
C SER A 123 -23.19 15.02 -0.89
N THR A 124 -23.89 15.74 0.00
CA THR A 124 -24.69 16.93 -0.35
C THR A 124 -24.19 18.23 0.28
N ASN A 125 -23.26 18.16 1.23
CA ASN A 125 -22.82 19.28 2.08
C ASN A 125 -23.91 19.94 2.93
N VAL A 126 -25.11 19.34 3.05
CA VAL A 126 -26.17 19.85 3.94
C VAL A 126 -25.73 19.71 5.39
N GLU A 127 -25.91 20.78 6.16
CA GLU A 127 -25.54 20.83 7.58
C GLU A 127 -26.73 20.53 8.50
N GLY A 128 -26.45 19.80 9.57
CA GLY A 128 -27.37 19.53 10.66
C GLY A 128 -26.71 19.65 12.01
N GLN A 129 -27.50 19.51 13.06
CA GLN A 129 -27.02 19.50 14.44
C GLN A 129 -27.53 18.26 15.17
N ILE A 130 -26.64 17.60 15.91
CA ILE A 130 -27.02 16.53 16.84
C ILE A 130 -27.76 17.16 18.01
N LEU A 131 -29.04 16.82 18.18
CA LEU A 131 -29.87 17.37 19.26
C LEU A 131 -29.66 16.61 20.57
N ALA A 132 -29.70 15.28 20.50
CA ALA A 132 -29.58 14.42 21.68
C ALA A 132 -29.10 13.03 21.30
N ILE A 133 -28.39 12.40 22.22
CA ILE A 133 -28.10 10.96 22.20
C ILE A 133 -29.24 10.29 22.97
N THR A 134 -30.09 9.55 22.25
CA THR A 134 -31.35 9.00 22.75
C THR A 134 -31.20 7.59 23.35
N GLY A 135 -30.07 6.92 23.11
CA GLY A 135 -29.79 5.61 23.69
C GLY A 135 -28.31 5.24 23.60
N THR A 136 -27.83 4.53 24.61
CA THR A 136 -26.41 4.16 24.80
C THR A 136 -26.23 2.64 24.93
N THR A 137 -27.09 1.87 24.26
CA THR A 137 -26.98 0.40 24.22
C THR A 137 -25.66 0.02 23.56
N PRO A 138 -24.85 -0.90 24.13
CA PRO A 138 -23.58 -1.28 23.55
C PRO A 138 -23.71 -1.70 22.08
N ASN A 139 -22.87 -1.12 21.21
CA ASN A 139 -22.86 -1.32 19.74
C ASN A 139 -24.12 -0.84 19.00
N ALA A 140 -25.00 -0.09 19.66
CA ALA A 140 -26.26 0.39 19.10
C ALA A 140 -26.64 1.76 19.68
N PHE A 141 -25.69 2.71 19.72
CA PHE A 141 -25.99 4.08 20.14
C PHE A 141 -27.00 4.71 19.18
N THR A 142 -28.02 5.38 19.72
CA THR A 142 -29.01 6.11 18.92
C THR A 142 -28.94 7.60 19.23
N PHE A 143 -29.08 8.42 18.20
CA PHE A 143 -29.02 9.87 18.31
C PHE A 143 -29.95 10.54 17.30
N THR A 144 -30.29 11.79 17.57
CA THR A 144 -31.18 12.59 16.73
C THR A 144 -30.44 13.74 16.08
N VAL A 145 -30.70 13.95 14.79
CA VAL A 145 -30.10 15.04 14.01
C VAL A 145 -31.20 15.82 13.31
N ARG A 146 -31.08 17.15 13.27
CA ARG A 146 -31.98 18.02 12.52
C ARG A 146 -31.17 18.89 11.54
N PRO A 147 -31.63 19.11 10.30
CA PRO A 147 -31.02 20.09 9.40
C PRO A 147 -31.03 21.49 10.02
N LYS A 148 -29.97 22.28 9.79
CA LYS A 148 -29.92 23.67 10.27
C LYS A 148 -30.92 24.57 9.54
N ILE A 149 -31.15 24.30 8.25
CA ILE A 149 -32.08 25.05 7.41
C ILE A 149 -33.36 24.22 7.21
N SER A 150 -34.53 24.81 7.51
CA SER A 150 -35.82 24.10 7.47
C SER A 150 -36.25 23.62 6.09
N THR A 151 -35.70 24.20 5.03
CA THR A 151 -35.96 23.80 3.63
C THR A 151 -35.05 22.69 3.14
N GLU A 152 -34.01 22.33 3.90
CA GLU A 152 -33.04 21.32 3.50
C GLU A 152 -33.33 19.97 4.18
N SER A 153 -32.98 18.89 3.49
CA SER A 153 -33.09 17.52 3.98
C SER A 153 -31.69 16.94 4.19
N LEU A 154 -31.49 16.17 5.26
CA LEU A 154 -30.28 15.39 5.51
C LEU A 154 -30.20 14.11 4.64
N ALA A 155 -30.93 14.06 3.53
CA ALA A 155 -30.88 12.92 2.61
C ALA A 155 -29.55 12.89 1.84
N SER A 156 -29.07 11.68 1.53
CA SER A 156 -27.91 11.48 0.67
C SER A 156 -28.21 11.91 -0.77
N ALA A 157 -27.18 12.27 -1.53
CA ALA A 157 -27.32 12.70 -2.92
C ALA A 157 -28.11 11.66 -3.76
N GLY A 158 -29.18 12.11 -4.42
CA GLY A 158 -30.03 11.26 -5.25
C GLY A 158 -30.99 10.33 -4.48
N SER A 159 -31.12 10.50 -3.16
CA SER A 159 -31.97 9.67 -2.29
C SER A 159 -32.99 10.52 -1.51
N GLY A 160 -34.09 9.91 -1.08
CA GLY A 160 -35.03 10.48 -0.09
C GLY A 160 -34.70 10.12 1.36
N SER A 161 -33.56 9.45 1.56
CA SER A 161 -33.10 8.92 2.85
C SER A 161 -31.62 9.23 3.04
N PHE A 162 -31.19 9.37 4.29
CA PHE A 162 -29.79 9.23 4.64
C PHE A 162 -29.38 7.76 4.47
N LEU A 163 -28.41 7.48 3.60
CA LEU A 163 -27.96 6.13 3.31
C LEU A 163 -26.88 5.70 4.31
N ALA A 164 -26.89 4.41 4.70
CA ALA A 164 -25.86 3.83 5.59
C ALA A 164 -24.44 3.90 5.00
N THR A 165 -24.33 4.07 3.69
CA THR A 165 -23.06 4.22 2.96
C THR A 165 -22.55 5.67 2.93
N ASP A 166 -23.37 6.63 3.35
CA ASP A 166 -23.00 8.05 3.39
C ASP A 166 -22.49 8.41 4.79
N THR A 167 -21.66 9.46 4.86
CA THR A 167 -20.93 9.81 6.08
C THR A 167 -21.37 11.19 6.58
N LEU A 168 -21.60 11.30 7.88
CA LEU A 168 -21.75 12.56 8.58
C LEU A 168 -20.37 13.02 9.06
N ILE A 169 -19.86 14.08 8.45
CA ILE A 169 -18.58 14.71 8.79
C ILE A 169 -18.81 15.71 9.92
N PHE A 170 -17.96 15.68 10.94
CA PHE A 170 -18.06 16.58 12.08
C PHE A 170 -17.53 17.97 11.73
N GLY A 171 -18.33 18.98 12.03
CA GLY A 171 -18.01 20.38 11.86
C GLY A 171 -17.69 21.09 13.18
N GLY A 172 -17.71 20.40 14.32
CA GLY A 172 -17.49 21.01 15.64
C GLY A 172 -18.75 21.56 16.29
N ILE A 173 -18.57 22.10 17.50
CA ILE A 173 -19.61 22.87 18.18
C ILE A 173 -19.62 24.28 17.59
N MET A 174 -20.46 24.46 16.58
CA MET A 174 -20.75 25.75 15.97
C MET A 174 -22.05 26.28 16.57
N ASP A 175 -22.22 27.60 16.65
CA ASP A 175 -23.42 28.27 17.19
C ASP A 175 -23.60 28.25 18.73
N ALA A 176 -22.49 28.39 19.47
CA ALA A 176 -22.54 28.60 20.92
C ALA A 176 -23.12 29.99 21.26
N GLY A 177 -24.25 30.03 21.98
CA GLY A 177 -24.86 31.28 22.47
C GLY A 177 -24.22 31.79 23.77
N GLU A 178 -24.59 33.01 24.19
CA GLU A 178 -24.04 33.73 25.35
C GLU A 178 -24.14 32.97 26.70
N ALA A 179 -24.99 31.94 26.77
CA ALA A 179 -25.15 31.03 27.91
C ALA A 179 -24.73 29.57 27.61
N SER A 180 -23.71 29.35 26.78
CA SER A 180 -23.22 28.01 26.50
C SER A 180 -22.44 27.41 27.67
N ASN A 181 -22.82 26.20 28.10
CA ASN A 181 -22.06 25.40 29.08
C ASN A 181 -20.86 24.70 28.42
N THR A 182 -19.91 24.22 29.23
CA THR A 182 -18.84 23.32 28.79
C THR A 182 -19.40 22.03 28.20
N ASN A 183 -18.86 21.60 27.06
CA ASN A 183 -19.27 20.36 26.37
C ASN A 183 -18.19 19.25 26.50
N GLN A 184 -18.54 18.02 26.16
CA GLN A 184 -17.66 16.85 26.22
C GLN A 184 -16.49 16.98 25.23
N PRO A 185 -15.23 16.75 25.67
CA PRO A 185 -14.07 16.79 24.80
C PRO A 185 -14.04 15.56 23.88
N MET A 186 -13.53 15.74 22.66
CA MET A 186 -13.16 14.62 21.79
C MET A 186 -11.69 14.30 22.03
N ILE A 187 -11.41 13.06 22.41
CA ILE A 187 -10.06 12.58 22.73
C ILE A 187 -9.59 11.71 21.58
N GLN A 188 -8.40 12.00 21.04
CA GLN A 188 -7.78 11.17 20.02
C GLN A 188 -7.35 9.82 20.62
N LEU A 189 -7.50 8.76 19.85
CA LEU A 189 -7.18 7.41 20.28
C LEU A 189 -5.94 6.92 19.53
N ASP A 190 -4.95 6.40 20.27
CA ASP A 190 -3.84 5.67 19.67
C ASP A 190 -4.19 4.18 19.58
N GLU A 191 -3.79 3.54 18.48
CA GLU A 191 -3.89 2.09 18.29
C GLU A 191 -2.51 1.46 18.31
N LYS A 192 -2.41 0.34 19.02
CA LYS A 192 -1.20 -0.47 19.06
C LYS A 192 -1.24 -1.49 17.94
N TYR A 193 -0.29 -1.39 17.02
CA TYR A 193 -0.03 -2.44 16.05
C TYR A 193 1.11 -3.34 16.50
N THR A 194 1.05 -4.59 16.07
CA THR A 194 2.06 -5.61 16.37
C THR A 194 2.40 -6.37 15.10
N ASN A 195 3.67 -6.68 14.91
CA ASN A 195 4.13 -7.56 13.84
C ASN A 195 5.31 -8.39 14.36
N THR A 196 5.67 -9.42 13.61
CA THR A 196 6.67 -10.42 13.97
C THR A 196 7.81 -10.41 12.98
N ILE A 197 9.00 -10.82 13.43
CA ILE A 197 10.15 -11.02 12.54
C ILE A 197 10.05 -12.37 11.81
N THR A 198 10.68 -12.48 10.65
CA THR A 198 10.81 -13.75 9.93
C THR A 198 12.27 -14.20 9.88
N GLU A 199 12.47 -15.51 9.97
CA GLU A 199 13.78 -16.13 9.80
C GLU A 199 13.93 -16.49 8.32
N MET A 200 15.00 -16.02 7.68
CA MET A 200 15.25 -16.26 6.25
C MET A 200 16.60 -16.93 6.04
N ARG A 201 16.66 -17.87 5.11
CA ARG A 201 17.89 -18.59 4.76
C ARG A 201 17.88 -18.92 3.28
N GLU A 202 18.97 -18.59 2.61
CA GLU A 202 19.33 -19.16 1.30
C GLU A 202 20.63 -19.95 1.47
N THR A 203 20.77 -21.08 0.78
CA THR A 203 21.95 -21.96 0.94
C THR A 203 22.45 -22.45 -0.41
N PHE A 204 23.78 -22.37 -0.60
CA PHE A 204 24.48 -22.99 -1.72
C PHE A 204 25.35 -24.14 -1.22
N SER A 205 25.29 -25.29 -1.91
CA SER A 205 26.16 -26.43 -1.64
C SER A 205 26.61 -27.09 -2.95
N ALA A 206 27.89 -27.47 -3.00
CA ALA A 206 28.50 -28.21 -4.08
C ALA A 206 29.23 -29.45 -3.52
N THR A 207 29.34 -30.49 -4.32
CA THR A 207 30.14 -31.68 -3.96
C THR A 207 31.62 -31.40 -4.22
N ASP A 208 32.52 -31.96 -3.40
CA ASP A 208 33.99 -31.77 -3.54
C ASP A 208 34.49 -31.97 -4.97
N LEU A 209 33.93 -32.97 -5.67
CA LEU A 209 34.32 -33.28 -7.04
C LEU A 209 33.77 -32.28 -8.08
N ALA A 210 32.63 -31.66 -7.80
CA ALA A 210 32.10 -30.56 -8.62
C ALA A 210 32.93 -29.28 -8.43
N GLU A 211 33.45 -29.03 -7.23
CA GLU A 211 34.33 -27.88 -6.95
C GLU A 211 35.69 -27.99 -7.63
N MET A 212 36.20 -29.21 -7.84
CA MET A 212 37.46 -29.49 -8.54
C MET A 212 37.35 -29.45 -10.08
N THR A 213 36.15 -29.32 -10.65
CA THR A 213 35.97 -29.36 -12.11
C THR A 213 36.28 -27.98 -12.73
N GLU A 214 37.14 -27.95 -13.77
CA GLU A 214 37.49 -26.72 -14.49
C GLU A 214 36.33 -26.18 -15.33
N VAL A 215 36.20 -24.85 -15.39
CA VAL A 215 35.12 -24.15 -16.09
C VAL A 215 35.70 -23.03 -16.97
N TYR A 216 35.25 -22.94 -18.22
CA TYR A 216 35.93 -22.19 -19.29
C TYR A 216 35.62 -20.67 -19.42
N TYR A 217 34.66 -20.10 -18.69
CA TYR A 217 34.36 -18.67 -18.79
C TYR A 217 35.21 -17.82 -17.83
N THR A 218 35.74 -16.71 -18.31
CA THR A 218 36.52 -15.75 -17.50
C THR A 218 35.67 -14.52 -17.22
N GLY A 219 35.16 -14.38 -16.00
CA GLY A 219 34.36 -13.21 -15.59
C GLY A 219 33.01 -13.06 -16.32
N GLY A 220 32.18 -12.13 -15.82
CA GLY A 220 30.86 -11.81 -16.38
C GLY A 220 29.65 -12.15 -15.49
N PHE A 221 29.86 -12.58 -14.25
CA PHE A 221 28.83 -12.50 -13.21
C PHE A 221 28.91 -11.11 -12.56
N SER A 222 27.80 -10.57 -12.05
CA SER A 222 27.81 -9.30 -11.33
C SER A 222 28.71 -9.39 -10.08
N GLY A 223 29.89 -8.73 -10.11
CA GLY A 223 30.88 -8.73 -9.04
C GLY A 223 32.33 -8.78 -9.56
N ASP A 224 33.29 -8.33 -8.76
CA ASP A 224 34.71 -8.37 -9.13
C ASP A 224 35.23 -9.83 -9.15
N VAL A 225 36.00 -10.17 -10.19
CA VAL A 225 36.76 -11.43 -10.23
C VAL A 225 37.95 -11.28 -9.28
N PRO A 226 38.05 -12.05 -8.18
CA PRO A 226 39.20 -11.96 -7.29
C PRO A 226 40.49 -12.37 -8.01
N ALA A 227 41.61 -11.74 -7.66
CA ALA A 227 42.92 -12.14 -8.15
C ALA A 227 43.21 -13.59 -7.73
N GLY A 228 43.26 -14.52 -8.69
CA GLY A 228 43.47 -15.95 -8.42
C GLY A 228 42.37 -16.91 -8.88
N GLY A 229 41.42 -16.49 -9.72
CA GLY A 229 40.34 -17.34 -10.29
C GLY A 229 40.78 -18.56 -11.15
N ALA A 230 42.06 -18.92 -11.10
CA ALA A 230 42.66 -20.14 -11.66
C ALA A 230 43.34 -21.02 -10.59
N GLN A 231 43.15 -20.75 -9.29
CA GLN A 231 43.69 -21.59 -8.21
C GLN A 231 42.75 -22.75 -7.86
N ALA A 232 43.34 -23.93 -7.68
CA ALA A 232 42.66 -25.13 -7.22
C ALA A 232 42.02 -24.88 -5.85
N GLY A 233 40.70 -25.06 -5.75
CA GLY A 233 39.93 -24.96 -4.50
C GLY A 233 38.73 -24.01 -4.54
N THR A 234 38.56 -23.19 -5.58
CA THR A 234 37.31 -22.43 -5.82
C THR A 234 37.10 -22.26 -7.33
N SER A 235 36.32 -23.16 -7.94
CA SER A 235 35.96 -22.99 -9.35
C SER A 235 35.10 -21.72 -9.52
N LEU A 236 35.21 -21.05 -10.68
CA LEU A 236 34.35 -19.92 -11.07
C LEU A 236 32.85 -20.25 -10.98
N PHE A 237 32.50 -21.54 -11.06
CA PHE A 237 31.15 -22.05 -10.88
C PHE A 237 30.66 -21.99 -9.43
N THR A 238 31.49 -22.36 -8.45
CA THR A 238 31.18 -22.21 -7.02
C THR A 238 30.97 -20.73 -6.68
N LEU A 239 31.83 -19.85 -7.19
CA LEU A 239 31.70 -18.40 -6.98
C LEU A 239 30.40 -17.83 -7.58
N LYS A 240 30.07 -18.20 -8.81
CA LYS A 240 28.80 -17.83 -9.45
C LYS A 240 27.59 -18.31 -8.63
N GLY A 241 27.65 -19.54 -8.13
CA GLY A 241 26.62 -20.11 -7.26
C GLY A 241 26.38 -19.26 -6.02
N LEU A 242 27.46 -18.87 -5.33
CA LEU A 242 27.42 -18.01 -4.15
C LEU A 242 26.89 -16.60 -4.46
N VAL A 243 27.37 -15.96 -5.54
CA VAL A 243 26.89 -14.62 -5.96
C VAL A 243 25.41 -14.65 -6.28
N LYS A 244 24.94 -15.66 -7.04
CA LYS A 244 23.52 -15.80 -7.38
C LYS A 244 22.66 -16.16 -6.19
N SER A 245 23.16 -16.94 -5.23
CA SER A 245 22.47 -17.16 -3.95
C SER A 245 22.36 -15.86 -3.13
N ASN A 246 23.38 -15.01 -3.12
CA ASN A 246 23.30 -13.72 -2.43
C ASN A 246 22.24 -12.79 -3.08
N ILE A 247 22.22 -12.70 -4.41
CA ILE A 247 21.20 -11.93 -5.14
C ILE A 247 19.79 -12.46 -4.81
N ARG A 248 19.57 -13.78 -4.91
CA ARG A 248 18.27 -14.37 -4.53
C ARG A 248 17.88 -14.08 -3.09
N PHE A 249 18.83 -14.14 -2.15
CA PHE A 249 18.54 -13.81 -0.76
C PHE A 249 18.05 -12.37 -0.61
N LYS A 250 18.66 -11.40 -1.32
CA LYS A 250 18.19 -10.01 -1.33
C LYS A 250 16.79 -9.89 -1.94
N ASP A 251 16.53 -10.56 -3.05
CA ASP A 251 15.23 -10.55 -3.72
C ASP A 251 14.14 -11.17 -2.83
N ASP A 252 14.45 -12.27 -2.14
CA ASP A 252 13.55 -12.94 -1.20
C ASP A 252 13.20 -12.00 -0.04
N VAL A 253 14.19 -11.28 0.50
CA VAL A 253 14.00 -10.28 1.55
C VAL A 253 13.01 -9.21 1.09
N GLU A 254 13.20 -8.64 -0.11
CA GLU A 254 12.28 -7.64 -0.65
C GLU A 254 10.87 -8.22 -0.89
N MET A 255 10.77 -9.42 -1.46
CA MET A 255 9.48 -10.08 -1.67
C MET A 255 8.73 -10.30 -0.36
N LYS A 256 9.46 -10.66 0.71
CA LYS A 256 8.88 -10.81 2.04
C LYS A 256 8.46 -9.47 2.64
N LEU A 257 9.22 -8.40 2.44
CA LEU A 257 8.84 -7.05 2.89
C LEU A 257 7.62 -6.51 2.11
N MET A 258 7.53 -6.75 0.81
CA MET A 258 6.43 -6.25 -0.01
C MET A 258 5.14 -7.06 0.17
N ARG A 259 5.24 -8.39 0.09
CA ARG A 259 4.09 -9.31 -0.06
C ARG A 259 4.01 -10.36 1.03
N GLY A 260 4.90 -10.34 2.02
CA GLY A 260 4.91 -11.32 3.09
C GLY A 260 3.59 -11.33 3.86
N ASN A 261 3.15 -12.51 4.27
CA ASN A 261 2.01 -12.65 5.16
C ASN A 261 2.40 -13.46 6.40
N ILE A 262 1.57 -13.34 7.44
CA ILE A 262 1.64 -14.17 8.64
C ILE A 262 1.28 -15.63 8.31
N VAL A 263 1.85 -16.55 9.07
CA VAL A 263 1.57 -17.99 8.97
C VAL A 263 0.61 -18.38 10.09
N ASN A 264 -0.67 -18.54 9.76
CA ASN A 264 -1.72 -18.94 10.71
C ASN A 264 -2.16 -20.41 10.58
N ASN A 265 -1.61 -21.14 9.60
CA ASN A 265 -1.93 -22.54 9.37
C ASN A 265 -1.11 -23.42 10.32
N SER A 266 -1.77 -24.13 11.23
CA SER A 266 -1.14 -25.00 12.26
C SER A 266 -0.29 -26.14 11.69
N GLY A 267 -0.50 -26.54 10.43
CA GLY A 267 0.33 -27.52 9.74
C GLY A 267 1.64 -26.95 9.17
N LEU A 268 1.80 -25.63 9.17
CA LEU A 268 2.96 -24.90 8.64
C LEU A 268 3.61 -23.99 9.70
N SER A 269 2.85 -23.54 10.71
CA SER A 269 3.38 -22.77 11.83
C SER A 269 4.22 -23.68 12.72
N THR A 270 5.52 -23.40 12.80
CA THR A 270 6.37 -24.01 13.83
C THR A 270 6.44 -23.06 15.04
N SER A 271 6.93 -23.53 16.18
CA SER A 271 7.17 -22.67 17.36
C SER A 271 8.18 -21.54 17.11
N THR A 272 8.88 -21.56 15.97
CA THR A 272 9.91 -20.59 15.58
C THR A 272 9.51 -19.73 14.37
N SER A 273 8.72 -20.23 13.41
CA SER A 273 8.34 -19.50 12.21
C SER A 273 6.86 -19.17 12.18
N VAL A 274 6.55 -17.91 12.47
CA VAL A 274 5.19 -17.32 12.43
C VAL A 274 4.98 -16.42 11.20
N GLY A 275 6.03 -16.21 10.39
CA GLY A 275 6.04 -15.26 9.27
C GLY A 275 5.99 -13.80 9.73
N SER A 276 6.20 -12.89 8.79
CA SER A 276 6.01 -11.44 8.97
C SER A 276 5.03 -10.93 7.93
N GLU A 277 4.20 -9.96 8.33
CA GLU A 277 3.33 -9.21 7.41
C GLU A 277 4.15 -8.13 6.70
N GLY A 278 4.03 -8.08 5.37
CA GLY A 278 4.62 -7.07 4.50
C GLY A 278 3.70 -5.86 4.28
N ILE A 279 4.20 -4.86 3.55
CA ILE A 279 3.48 -3.59 3.37
C ILE A 279 2.17 -3.73 2.61
N ILE A 280 2.10 -4.57 1.55
CA ILE A 280 0.88 -4.68 0.73
C ILE A 280 -0.26 -5.34 1.52
N PRO A 281 -0.08 -6.49 2.19
CA PRO A 281 -1.14 -7.07 3.03
C PRO A 281 -1.59 -6.14 4.15
N LYS A 282 -0.65 -5.41 4.77
CA LYS A 282 -0.97 -4.42 5.81
C LYS A 282 -1.84 -3.30 5.27
N VAL A 283 -1.50 -2.73 4.11
CA VAL A 283 -2.31 -1.70 3.44
C VAL A 283 -3.66 -2.26 2.97
N LEU A 284 -3.76 -3.53 2.60
CA LEU A 284 -5.05 -4.14 2.27
C LEU A 284 -5.97 -4.33 3.48
N ALA A 285 -5.40 -4.58 4.66
CA ALA A 285 -6.16 -4.77 5.89
C ALA A 285 -6.62 -3.44 6.49
N ASP A 286 -5.72 -2.45 6.55
CA ASP A 286 -5.94 -1.20 7.30
C ASP A 286 -6.00 0.05 6.41
N GLY A 287 -5.70 -0.08 5.11
CA GLY A 287 -5.67 1.04 4.18
C GLY A 287 -7.05 1.44 3.66
N GLU A 288 -7.19 2.73 3.37
CA GLU A 288 -8.38 3.31 2.77
C GLU A 288 -8.50 2.86 1.31
N THR A 289 -9.60 2.19 0.97
CA THR A 289 -9.77 1.58 -0.35
C THR A 289 -10.61 2.47 -1.27
N VAL A 290 -10.01 2.93 -2.37
CA VAL A 290 -10.72 3.53 -3.49
C VAL A 290 -10.71 2.55 -4.65
N GLY A 291 -11.85 1.93 -4.93
CA GLY A 291 -12.00 1.02 -6.05
C GLY A 291 -11.96 1.75 -7.40
N TYR A 292 -11.25 1.17 -8.37
CA TYR A 292 -11.35 1.55 -9.78
C TYR A 292 -11.29 0.30 -10.67
N THR A 293 -11.89 0.39 -11.85
CA THR A 293 -11.80 -0.67 -12.86
C THR A 293 -10.51 -0.50 -13.68
N PRO A 294 -9.67 -1.53 -13.84
CA PRO A 294 -8.48 -1.46 -14.69
C PRO A 294 -8.84 -0.95 -16.10
N GLY A 295 -8.12 0.08 -16.57
CA GLY A 295 -8.39 0.78 -17.83
C GLY A 295 -9.19 2.09 -17.71
N ASN A 296 -9.70 2.44 -16.52
CA ASN A 296 -10.52 3.63 -16.28
C ASN A 296 -9.99 4.48 -15.11
N LEU A 297 -8.67 4.71 -15.04
CA LEU A 297 -8.12 5.63 -14.02
C LEU A 297 -8.13 7.05 -14.59
N ASP A 298 -9.29 7.70 -14.49
CA ASP A 298 -9.53 9.05 -15.03
C ASP A 298 -9.29 10.16 -13.99
N ILE A 299 -9.35 11.42 -14.45
CA ILE A 299 -9.16 12.60 -13.58
C ILE A 299 -10.19 12.65 -12.45
N ALA A 300 -11.44 12.22 -12.70
CA ALA A 300 -12.47 12.20 -11.68
C ALA A 300 -12.12 11.22 -10.54
N LYS A 301 -11.56 10.07 -10.88
CA LYS A 301 -11.07 9.09 -9.90
C LYS A 301 -9.85 9.61 -9.14
N ILE A 302 -8.94 10.35 -9.79
CA ILE A 302 -7.80 10.98 -9.11
C ILE A 302 -8.30 12.03 -8.10
N HIS A 303 -9.29 12.85 -8.46
CA HIS A 303 -9.88 13.82 -7.53
C HIS A 303 -10.55 13.16 -6.32
N GLU A 304 -11.16 11.99 -6.51
CA GLU A 304 -11.73 11.19 -5.42
C GLU A 304 -10.63 10.69 -4.48
N ILE A 305 -9.52 10.16 -5.03
CA ILE A 305 -8.35 9.74 -4.26
C ILE A 305 -7.79 10.92 -3.46
N THR A 306 -7.55 12.08 -4.09
CA THR A 306 -7.00 13.25 -3.40
C THR A 306 -7.94 13.79 -2.31
N ARG A 307 -9.27 13.71 -2.52
CA ARG A 307 -10.25 14.09 -1.50
C ARG A 307 -10.19 13.18 -0.28
N ILE A 308 -10.04 11.88 -0.50
CA ILE A 308 -9.91 10.91 0.59
C ILE A 308 -8.59 11.11 1.33
N MET A 309 -7.50 11.40 0.59
CA MET A 309 -6.20 11.72 1.18
C MET A 309 -6.26 12.99 2.03
N ASP A 310 -6.91 14.05 1.56
CA ASP A 310 -7.07 15.32 2.29
C ASP A 310 -7.91 15.13 3.57
N VAL A 311 -9.04 14.45 3.49
CA VAL A 311 -9.91 14.16 4.66
C VAL A 311 -9.18 13.32 5.72
N ASN A 312 -8.34 12.40 5.29
CA ASN A 312 -7.55 11.55 6.19
C ASN A 312 -6.24 12.22 6.66
N GLY A 313 -5.96 13.47 6.26
CA GLY A 313 -4.80 14.24 6.74
C GLY A 313 -3.47 13.77 6.16
N CYS A 314 -3.47 13.30 4.91
CA CYS A 314 -2.27 12.83 4.23
C CYS A 314 -1.25 13.98 4.03
N VAL A 315 0.04 13.64 3.96
CA VAL A 315 1.11 14.62 3.69
C VAL A 315 0.98 15.22 2.28
N SER A 316 1.56 16.39 2.05
CA SER A 316 1.46 17.11 0.77
C SER A 316 2.07 16.37 -0.42
N GLU A 317 2.99 15.43 -0.17
CA GLU A 317 3.69 14.66 -1.19
C GLU A 317 3.53 13.17 -0.93
N ASN A 318 2.99 12.46 -1.91
CA ASN A 318 2.72 11.03 -1.80
C ASN A 318 3.35 10.28 -2.97
N LEU A 319 3.93 9.12 -2.67
CA LEU A 319 4.50 8.25 -3.66
C LEU A 319 3.54 7.10 -3.95
N TRP A 320 3.38 6.77 -5.24
CA TRP A 320 2.50 5.70 -5.68
C TRP A 320 3.31 4.46 -5.98
N LEU A 321 2.96 3.37 -5.30
CA LEU A 321 3.47 2.04 -5.63
C LEU A 321 2.52 1.41 -6.65
N GLN A 322 2.97 1.33 -7.90
CA GLN A 322 2.15 0.89 -9.02
C GLN A 322 2.91 -0.13 -9.88
N ASP A 323 2.17 -1.09 -10.43
CA ASP A 323 2.73 -1.96 -11.45
C ASP A 323 2.89 -1.20 -12.79
N ILE A 324 3.59 -1.82 -13.74
CA ILE A 324 3.84 -1.21 -15.06
C ILE A 324 2.54 -0.92 -15.82
N PHE A 325 1.53 -1.78 -15.69
CA PHE A 325 0.25 -1.61 -16.38
C PHE A 325 -0.57 -0.47 -15.78
N GLN A 326 -0.56 -0.31 -14.47
CA GLN A 326 -1.17 0.80 -13.75
C GLN A 326 -0.51 2.11 -14.11
N ASN A 327 0.83 2.13 -14.21
CA ASN A 327 1.58 3.31 -14.65
C ASN A 327 1.27 3.69 -16.09
N GLN A 328 1.15 2.71 -16.99
CA GLN A 328 0.70 2.94 -18.37
C GLN A 328 -0.72 3.50 -18.40
N ASN A 329 -1.65 2.93 -17.63
CA ASN A 329 -3.02 3.39 -17.56
C ASN A 329 -3.16 4.81 -16.96
N PHE A 330 -2.35 5.15 -15.95
CA PHE A 330 -2.26 6.51 -15.41
C PHE A 330 -1.74 7.49 -16.48
N SER A 331 -0.66 7.11 -17.18
CA SER A 331 -0.08 7.91 -18.24
C SER A 331 -1.08 8.13 -19.37
N ASP A 332 -1.71 7.07 -19.87
CA ASP A 332 -2.70 7.13 -20.95
C ASP A 332 -3.93 7.97 -20.56
N GLY A 333 -4.41 7.83 -19.31
CA GLY A 333 -5.48 8.66 -18.78
C GLY A 333 -5.12 10.15 -18.70
N LEU A 334 -3.89 10.47 -18.29
CA LEU A 334 -3.39 11.84 -18.24
C LEU A 334 -3.19 12.43 -19.65
N PHE A 335 -2.59 11.67 -20.57
CA PHE A 335 -2.33 12.14 -21.94
C PHE A 335 -3.61 12.23 -22.79
N ALA A 336 -4.64 11.42 -22.51
CA ALA A 336 -5.95 11.56 -23.13
C ALA A 336 -6.62 12.93 -22.82
N ALA A 337 -6.31 13.53 -21.67
CA ALA A 337 -6.78 14.87 -21.31
C ALA A 337 -6.01 16.00 -22.03
N TYR A 338 -4.86 15.69 -22.63
CA TYR A 338 -4.06 16.60 -23.45
C TYR A 338 -3.96 16.10 -24.90
N PRO A 339 -5.08 16.06 -25.65
CA PRO A 339 -5.14 15.45 -26.98
C PRO A 339 -4.25 16.12 -28.04
N ALA A 340 -3.63 17.27 -27.72
CA ALA A 340 -2.75 18.01 -28.61
C ALA A 340 -1.25 17.91 -28.25
N GLY A 341 -0.85 17.05 -27.31
CA GLY A 341 0.55 17.02 -26.85
C GLY A 341 0.95 18.31 -26.13
N ALA A 342 2.09 18.30 -25.45
CA ALA A 342 2.50 19.36 -24.53
C ALA A 342 2.54 20.78 -25.15
N TRP A 343 2.14 21.77 -24.33
CA TRP A 343 2.30 23.22 -24.48
C TRP A 343 1.61 23.89 -25.68
N VAL A 344 0.38 24.36 -25.48
CA VAL A 344 -0.21 25.39 -26.34
C VAL A 344 0.39 26.74 -25.93
N TRP A 345 1.44 27.17 -26.63
CA TRP A 345 1.92 28.55 -26.52
C TRP A 345 0.83 29.49 -27.04
N GLY A 346 0.12 30.17 -26.15
CA GLY A 346 -0.86 31.19 -26.52
C GLY A 346 -2.22 31.19 -25.79
N SER A 347 -2.47 30.34 -24.78
CA SER A 347 -3.71 30.45 -23.99
C SER A 347 -3.63 31.37 -22.76
N ASN A 348 -2.54 32.14 -22.62
CA ASN A 348 -2.33 33.13 -21.56
C ASN A 348 -3.15 34.42 -21.77
N GLU A 349 -4.46 34.31 -21.97
CA GLU A 349 -5.38 35.44 -21.82
C GLU A 349 -6.32 35.30 -20.62
N LYS A 350 -6.10 34.31 -19.74
CA LYS A 350 -6.83 34.18 -18.48
C LYS A 350 -5.87 34.25 -17.31
N SER A 351 -5.89 35.41 -16.64
CA SER A 351 -5.49 35.73 -15.26
C SER A 351 -4.27 34.99 -14.67
N GLU A 352 -3.33 35.79 -14.15
CA GLU A 352 -2.06 35.39 -13.50
C GLU A 352 -2.22 34.35 -12.36
N GLU A 353 -3.41 34.17 -11.80
CA GLU A 353 -3.71 33.18 -10.75
C GLU A 353 -3.80 31.72 -11.24
N ALA A 354 -3.87 31.46 -12.55
CA ALA A 354 -4.05 30.10 -13.11
C ALA A 354 -2.73 29.41 -13.55
N ALA A 355 -1.58 30.06 -13.42
CA ALA A 355 -0.28 29.52 -13.83
C ALA A 355 0.32 28.58 -12.76
N ILE A 356 -0.22 27.37 -12.62
CA ILE A 356 0.38 26.32 -11.78
C ILE A 356 1.56 25.69 -12.53
N ASN A 357 2.76 26.01 -12.05
CA ASN A 357 4.05 25.70 -12.63
C ASN A 357 4.51 24.28 -12.24
N TYR A 358 4.02 23.23 -12.91
CA TYR A 358 4.60 21.89 -12.81
C TYR A 358 5.75 21.73 -13.82
N GLY A 359 6.95 22.13 -13.42
CA GLY A 359 8.17 21.98 -14.21
C GLY A 359 9.17 21.04 -13.55
N CYS A 360 9.27 19.80 -14.03
CA CYS A 360 10.44 18.96 -13.78
C CYS A 360 11.60 19.45 -14.66
N LYS A 361 12.68 19.93 -14.04
CA LYS A 361 13.91 20.34 -14.72
C LYS A 361 14.77 19.10 -14.99
N SER A 362 14.99 18.74 -16.26
CA SER A 362 16.06 17.79 -16.60
C SER A 362 17.38 18.54 -16.62
N ASN A 363 18.33 18.17 -15.76
CA ASN A 363 19.71 18.58 -15.92
C ASN A 363 20.38 17.68 -16.97
N SER A 364 21.10 18.32 -17.90
CA SER A 364 22.13 17.73 -18.74
C SER A 364 23.27 17.14 -17.92
#